data_AF-A0A812TD49-F1
#
_entry.id   AF-A0A812TD49-F1
#
_cell.length_a   1.000
_cell.length_b   1.000
_cell.length_c   1.000
_cell.angle_alpha   90.00
_cell.angle_beta   90.00
_cell.angle_gamma   90.00
#
_symmetry.space_group_name_H-M   'P 1'
#
loop_
_entity.id
_entity.type
_entity.pdbx_description
1 polymer ?
#
loop_
_entity_poly.entity_id
_entity_poly.type
_entity_poly.pdbx_seq_one_letter_code
_entity_poly.pdbx_strand_id
1 'polypeptide(L)'
;MLKKMSHWFAHYTQLTPKVPTKDNKPKQDKSDLRVGFDYIRAQGPKTNVNNQQTEWAEIETHRSDSPLYGWSAGLVKECLRSLSTGNVYAKPDHKFPLTLHDIAGWFLDEAIAMCFSEYLILKDGVESEYSPGFRICSSLDQLRGESGLKYRPDILDDGDSSSIPVTKLKSFLDSSLVETHTVERWTAARFVKGQLRILCDNKVDEDAEKDTPEHAMSVKFQTFMEMTAPAFPEKASSQDKMACYKRAHWIVNMPGAIYLRPAGTSKDDVRRIPYIGGVTDFISPEGHEILGRLYDGITEPPENWAT
;
A
#
# COMPACT_ATOMS: atom_id res chain seq x y z
N MET A 1 24.06 -37.70 -6.55
CA MET A 1 23.10 -36.75 -7.18
C MET A 1 22.22 -36.04 -6.13
N LEU A 2 22.76 -35.62 -4.97
CA LEU A 2 22.05 -34.87 -3.91
C LEU A 2 23.04 -34.04 -3.05
N LYS A 3 23.85 -33.17 -3.67
CA LYS A 3 24.81 -32.27 -2.97
C LYS A 3 24.55 -30.78 -3.19
N LYS A 4 23.36 -30.40 -3.69
CA LYS A 4 22.98 -29.00 -3.97
C LYS A 4 21.55 -28.64 -3.53
N MET A 5 21.06 -29.21 -2.43
CA MET A 5 19.80 -28.76 -1.82
C MET A 5 20.12 -28.16 -0.44
N SER A 6 20.23 -26.83 -0.37
CA SER A 6 20.20 -26.11 0.88
C SER A 6 18.73 -25.84 1.22
N HIS A 7 18.31 -26.35 2.39
CA HIS A 7 16.99 -26.23 3.02
C HIS A 7 15.92 -27.22 2.56
N TRP A 8 15.55 -28.09 3.50
CA TRP A 8 14.42 -29.01 3.45
C TRP A 8 13.73 -28.86 4.80
N PHE A 9 12.45 -28.46 4.78
CA PHE A 9 11.60 -28.37 5.96
C PHE A 9 10.67 -29.58 5.97
N ALA A 10 10.73 -30.38 7.04
CA ALA A 10 9.75 -31.43 7.30
C ALA A 10 8.67 -30.85 8.23
N HIS A 11 7.43 -30.84 7.77
CA HIS A 11 6.27 -30.50 8.61
C HIS A 11 5.63 -31.80 9.10
N TYR A 12 5.62 -32.02 10.41
CA TYR A 12 4.86 -33.10 11.04
C TYR A 12 3.49 -32.57 11.44
N THR A 13 2.45 -33.03 10.75
CA THR A 13 1.08 -32.81 11.20
C THR A 13 0.62 -34.08 11.93
N GLN A 14 0.45 -33.99 13.25
CA GLN A 14 -0.20 -35.06 14.01
C GLN A 14 -1.67 -35.11 13.59
N LEU A 15 -2.04 -36.11 12.79
CA LEU A 15 -3.43 -36.41 12.45
C LEU A 15 -4.10 -37.11 13.64
N THR A 16 -4.52 -36.34 14.65
CA THR A 16 -5.48 -36.85 15.62
C THR A 16 -6.86 -36.80 14.95
N PRO A 17 -7.55 -37.95 14.72
CA PRO A 17 -8.90 -37.91 14.18
C PRO A 17 -9.80 -37.18 15.17
N LYS A 18 -10.36 -36.04 14.78
CA LYS A 18 -11.43 -35.41 15.56
C LYS A 18 -12.67 -36.28 15.46
N VAL A 19 -13.07 -36.90 16.57
CA VAL A 19 -14.39 -37.51 16.72
C VAL A 19 -15.43 -36.39 16.55
N PRO A 20 -16.45 -36.53 15.69
CA PRO A 20 -17.46 -35.49 15.55
C PRO A 20 -18.33 -35.48 16.81
N THR A 21 -18.19 -34.46 17.65
CA THR A 21 -19.20 -34.13 18.65
C THR A 21 -20.40 -33.52 17.92
N LYS A 22 -21.42 -34.35 17.68
CA LYS A 22 -22.77 -33.87 17.33
C LYS A 22 -23.36 -33.22 18.58
N ASP A 23 -23.15 -31.91 18.72
CA ASP A 23 -24.06 -31.08 19.50
C ASP A 23 -24.96 -30.31 18.54
N ASN A 24 -26.27 -30.55 18.70
CA ASN A 24 -27.36 -29.92 17.97
C ASN A 24 -27.35 -28.41 18.21
N LYS A 25 -26.52 -27.65 17.49
CA LYS A 25 -26.71 -26.20 17.40
C LYS A 25 -27.90 -25.91 16.48
N PRO A 26 -28.84 -25.04 16.88
CA PRO A 26 -29.96 -24.65 16.03
C PRO A 26 -29.44 -24.16 14.68
N LYS A 27 -30.03 -24.65 13.58
CA LYS A 27 -29.76 -24.08 12.26
C LYS A 27 -30.31 -22.65 12.24
N GLN A 28 -29.42 -21.68 12.08
CA GLN A 28 -29.77 -20.27 12.01
C GLN A 28 -30.50 -19.97 10.69
N ASP A 29 -31.62 -19.26 10.75
CA ASP A 29 -32.31 -18.78 9.56
C ASP A 29 -31.54 -17.62 8.91
N LYS A 30 -31.62 -17.48 7.58
CA LYS A 30 -30.89 -16.47 6.81
C LYS A 30 -31.32 -15.04 7.16
N SER A 31 -32.56 -14.82 7.56
CA SER A 31 -33.05 -13.51 8.04
C SER A 31 -32.42 -13.12 9.38
N ASP A 32 -32.15 -14.10 10.25
CA ASP A 32 -31.63 -13.87 11.61
C ASP A 32 -30.14 -13.51 11.62
N LEU A 33 -29.40 -13.95 10.59
CA LEU A 33 -28.00 -13.60 10.41
C LEU A 33 -27.80 -12.09 10.27
N ARG A 34 -28.67 -11.41 9.52
CA ARG A 34 -28.53 -9.97 9.28
C ARG A 34 -28.70 -9.16 10.57
N VAL A 35 -29.72 -9.51 11.35
CA VAL A 35 -30.00 -8.90 12.66
C VAL A 35 -28.81 -9.10 13.60
N GLY A 36 -28.22 -10.30 13.63
CA GLY A 36 -27.01 -10.55 14.42
C GLY A 36 -25.81 -9.69 13.98
N PHE A 37 -25.53 -9.58 12.69
CA PHE A 37 -24.44 -8.72 12.20
C PHE A 37 -24.69 -7.22 12.47
N ASP A 38 -25.94 -6.75 12.34
CA ASP A 38 -26.32 -5.37 12.69
C ASP A 38 -26.13 -5.12 14.21
N TYR A 39 -26.51 -6.08 15.04
CA TYR A 39 -26.32 -6.02 16.50
C TYR A 39 -24.84 -5.94 16.90
N ILE A 40 -23.96 -6.76 16.30
CA ILE A 40 -22.51 -6.69 16.56
C ILE A 40 -21.95 -5.33 16.12
N ARG A 41 -22.44 -4.76 15.00
CA ARG A 41 -22.01 -3.42 14.56
C ARG A 41 -22.40 -2.32 15.54
N ALA A 42 -23.60 -2.39 16.09
CA ALA A 42 -24.16 -1.39 17.01
C ALA A 42 -23.62 -1.51 18.45
N GLN A 43 -23.57 -2.73 18.99
CA GLN A 43 -23.34 -2.99 20.43
C GLN A 43 -22.00 -3.68 20.71
N GLY A 44 -21.33 -4.20 19.68
CA GLY A 44 -20.08 -4.93 19.84
C GLY A 44 -18.93 -4.03 20.31
N PRO A 45 -18.15 -4.44 21.34
CA PRO A 45 -17.02 -3.66 21.82
C PRO A 45 -15.96 -3.48 20.73
N LYS A 46 -15.52 -2.22 20.53
CA LYS A 46 -14.61 -1.83 19.45
C LYS A 46 -13.14 -2.15 19.72
N THR A 47 -12.78 -2.44 20.97
CA THR A 47 -11.42 -2.82 21.36
C THR A 47 -11.48 -4.08 22.22
N ASN A 48 -10.42 -4.89 22.19
CA ASN A 48 -10.30 -6.07 23.05
C ASN A 48 -9.43 -5.80 24.29
N VAL A 49 -9.44 -4.57 24.80
CA VAL A 49 -8.74 -4.24 26.04
C VAL A 49 -9.38 -5.04 27.17
N ASN A 50 -8.57 -5.63 28.05
CA ASN A 50 -9.04 -6.48 29.15
C ASN A 50 -9.96 -7.63 28.72
N ASN A 51 -9.75 -8.19 27.51
CA ASN A 51 -10.54 -9.31 26.96
C ASN A 51 -12.04 -9.00 26.75
N GLN A 52 -12.44 -7.72 26.68
CA GLN A 52 -13.84 -7.31 26.53
C GLN A 52 -14.56 -7.96 25.35
N GLN A 53 -13.91 -8.14 24.19
CA GLN A 53 -14.54 -8.81 23.04
C GLN A 53 -14.73 -10.31 23.28
N THR A 54 -13.81 -10.93 24.03
CA THR A 54 -13.91 -12.35 24.38
C THR A 54 -15.04 -12.56 25.38
N GLU A 55 -15.09 -11.75 26.43
CA GLU A 55 -16.14 -11.79 27.45
C GLU A 55 -17.52 -11.51 26.83
N TRP A 56 -17.65 -10.45 26.03
CA TRP A 56 -18.90 -10.09 25.36
C TRP A 56 -19.38 -11.19 24.43
N ALA A 57 -18.48 -11.80 23.63
CA ALA A 57 -18.85 -12.90 22.75
C ALA A 57 -19.33 -14.15 23.51
N GLU A 58 -18.72 -14.48 24.65
CA GLU A 58 -19.19 -15.60 25.50
C GLU A 58 -20.55 -15.29 26.13
N ILE A 59 -20.76 -14.06 26.62
CA ILE A 59 -22.04 -13.65 27.24
C ILE A 59 -23.17 -13.67 26.20
N GLU A 60 -22.99 -12.98 25.08
CA GLU A 60 -24.06 -12.79 24.09
C GLU A 60 -24.46 -14.08 23.37
N THR A 61 -23.53 -15.02 23.19
CA THR A 61 -23.85 -16.31 22.56
C THR A 61 -24.65 -17.26 23.46
N HIS A 62 -24.64 -17.02 24.78
CA HIS A 62 -25.38 -17.81 25.78
C HIS A 62 -26.61 -17.08 26.34
N ARG A 63 -26.78 -15.79 26.05
CA ARG A 63 -27.94 -15.01 26.51
C ARG A 63 -29.14 -15.27 25.59
N SER A 64 -30.21 -15.86 26.13
CA SER A 64 -31.37 -16.35 25.35
C SER A 64 -32.17 -15.27 24.64
N ASP A 65 -32.07 -14.02 25.09
CA ASP A 65 -32.72 -12.84 24.49
C ASP A 65 -31.80 -12.13 23.48
N SER A 66 -30.54 -12.55 23.34
CA SER A 66 -29.60 -11.95 22.40
C SER A 66 -29.89 -12.41 20.98
N PRO A 67 -29.80 -11.52 19.98
CA PRO A 67 -29.79 -11.91 18.57
C PRO A 67 -28.65 -12.88 18.21
N LEU A 68 -27.64 -13.01 19.08
CA LEU A 68 -26.49 -13.89 18.91
C LEU A 68 -26.64 -15.25 19.61
N TYR A 69 -27.79 -15.51 20.26
CA TYR A 69 -28.01 -16.77 20.96
C TYR A 69 -27.84 -17.97 20.02
N GLY A 70 -27.00 -18.93 20.42
CA GLY A 70 -26.70 -20.13 19.64
C GLY A 70 -25.69 -19.93 18.50
N TRP A 71 -25.18 -18.71 18.27
CA TRP A 71 -24.06 -18.48 17.36
C TRP A 71 -22.79 -19.14 17.90
N SER A 72 -21.84 -19.43 17.01
CA SER A 72 -20.52 -19.86 17.48
C SER A 72 -19.75 -18.65 18.02
N ALA A 73 -19.18 -18.77 19.22
CA ALA A 73 -18.31 -17.75 19.79
C ALA A 73 -17.12 -17.42 18.87
N GLY A 74 -16.65 -18.39 18.08
CA GLY A 74 -15.62 -18.18 17.05
C GLY A 74 -16.06 -17.17 15.98
N LEU A 75 -17.27 -17.33 15.43
CA LEU A 75 -17.83 -16.42 14.44
C LEU A 75 -18.02 -15.00 15.01
N VAL A 76 -18.57 -14.89 16.23
CA VAL A 76 -18.79 -13.57 16.88
C VAL A 76 -17.46 -12.86 17.15
N LYS A 77 -16.44 -13.58 17.66
CA LYS A 77 -15.09 -13.03 17.86
C LYS A 77 -14.44 -12.60 16.55
N GLU A 78 -14.64 -13.34 15.46
CA GLU A 78 -14.15 -12.95 14.14
C GLU A 78 -14.81 -11.65 13.63
N CYS A 79 -16.12 -11.50 13.85
CA CYS A 79 -16.85 -10.28 13.49
C CYS A 79 -16.40 -9.07 14.32
N LEU A 80 -16.24 -9.23 15.64
CA LEU A 80 -15.73 -8.17 16.53
C LEU A 80 -14.30 -7.76 16.18
N ARG A 81 -13.47 -8.72 15.78
CA ARG A 81 -12.13 -8.46 15.25
C ARG A 81 -12.19 -7.67 13.94
N SER A 82 -13.07 -8.04 13.02
CA SER A 82 -13.27 -7.29 11.78
C SER A 82 -13.73 -5.85 12.04
N LEU A 83 -14.55 -5.64 13.07
CA LEU A 83 -15.03 -4.33 13.50
C LEU A 83 -13.94 -3.48 14.17
N SER A 84 -13.08 -4.08 14.98
CA SER A 84 -11.96 -3.36 15.58
C SER A 84 -10.87 -3.01 14.56
N THR A 85 -10.73 -3.81 13.50
CA THR A 85 -9.84 -3.53 12.36
C THR A 85 -10.49 -2.65 11.29
N GLY A 86 -11.78 -2.31 11.41
CA GLY A 86 -12.52 -1.48 10.46
C GLY A 86 -12.10 0.00 10.42
N ASN A 87 -11.18 0.42 11.30
CA ASN A 87 -10.50 1.71 11.21
C ASN A 87 -9.35 1.65 10.19
N VAL A 88 -9.66 1.36 8.93
CA VAL A 88 -8.72 1.57 7.82
C VAL A 88 -8.63 3.09 7.60
N TYR A 89 -7.50 3.69 7.98
CA TYR A 89 -7.29 5.14 7.86
C TYR A 89 -6.91 5.58 6.42
N ALA A 90 -6.81 4.65 5.49
CA ALA A 90 -6.65 4.89 4.06
C ALA A 90 -8.00 4.67 3.35
N LYS A 91 -8.65 5.74 2.89
CA LYS A 91 -9.88 5.61 2.09
C LYS A 91 -9.48 5.24 0.66
N PRO A 92 -10.10 4.22 0.05
CA PRO A 92 -9.90 3.95 -1.36
C PRO A 92 -10.52 5.07 -2.19
N ASP A 93 -9.77 5.61 -3.15
CA ASP A 93 -10.29 6.52 -4.17
C ASP A 93 -10.54 5.75 -5.47
N HIS A 94 -11.64 6.09 -6.13
CA HIS A 94 -12.16 5.46 -7.34
C HIS A 94 -12.46 6.46 -8.45
N LYS A 95 -12.24 7.76 -8.22
CA LYS A 95 -12.56 8.81 -9.18
C LYS A 95 -11.35 9.72 -9.35
N PHE A 96 -10.66 9.56 -10.48
CA PHE A 96 -9.54 10.42 -10.83
C PHE A 96 -9.68 10.89 -12.29
N PRO A 97 -10.19 12.11 -12.52
CA PRO A 97 -10.69 12.48 -13.84
C PRO A 97 -9.67 13.24 -14.71
N LEU A 98 -8.43 12.74 -14.81
CA LEU A 98 -7.42 13.34 -15.68
C LEU A 98 -7.02 12.38 -16.82
N THR A 99 -6.73 12.92 -18.01
CA THR A 99 -6.29 12.14 -19.18
C THR A 99 -4.77 12.19 -19.35
N LEU A 100 -4.22 11.28 -20.19
CA LEU A 100 -2.78 11.27 -20.50
C LEU A 100 -2.27 12.53 -21.23
N HIS A 101 -3.17 13.41 -21.66
CA HIS A 101 -2.85 14.58 -22.47
C HIS A 101 -2.54 15.83 -21.62
N ASP A 102 -2.76 15.76 -20.29
CA ASP A 102 -2.70 16.89 -19.34
C ASP A 102 -1.53 16.81 -18.34
N ILE A 103 -0.50 16.00 -18.62
CA ILE A 103 0.40 15.44 -17.61
C ILE A 103 1.57 16.35 -17.18
N ALA A 104 1.66 16.56 -15.86
CA ALA A 104 2.79 17.09 -15.08
C ALA A 104 3.55 16.00 -14.31
N GLY A 105 4.80 16.21 -13.87
CA GLY A 105 5.65 15.21 -13.19
C GLY A 105 5.11 14.63 -11.86
N TRP A 106 4.17 15.29 -11.16
CA TRP A 106 3.49 14.73 -9.98
C TRP A 106 2.32 13.80 -10.34
N PHE A 107 1.87 13.82 -11.60
CA PHE A 107 0.86 12.93 -12.17
C PHE A 107 1.30 11.45 -12.21
N LEU A 108 2.56 11.18 -11.89
CA LEU A 108 3.11 9.83 -11.82
C LEU A 108 2.51 8.99 -10.68
N ASP A 109 1.80 9.61 -9.72
CA ASP A 109 1.38 8.90 -8.52
C ASP A 109 -0.07 8.45 -8.59
N GLU A 110 -1.03 9.37 -8.71
CA GLU A 110 -2.47 9.04 -8.70
C GLU A 110 -2.95 8.52 -10.05
N ALA A 111 -2.56 9.17 -11.15
CA ALA A 111 -3.01 8.78 -12.48
C ALA A 111 -2.36 7.49 -12.97
N ILE A 112 -1.04 7.33 -12.78
CA ILE A 112 -0.39 6.06 -13.08
C ILE A 112 -0.97 4.98 -12.19
N ALA A 113 -1.19 5.22 -10.89
CA ALA A 113 -1.81 4.22 -10.05
C ALA A 113 -3.18 3.79 -10.61
N MET A 114 -4.03 4.74 -11.01
CA MET A 114 -5.32 4.46 -11.64
C MET A 114 -5.18 3.71 -12.97
N CYS A 115 -4.33 4.18 -13.89
CA CYS A 115 -4.10 3.52 -15.17
C CYS A 115 -3.50 2.12 -15.00
N PHE A 116 -2.61 1.91 -14.03
CA PHE A 116 -2.02 0.61 -13.75
C PHE A 116 -3.04 -0.34 -13.13
N SER A 117 -3.89 0.17 -12.24
CA SER A 117 -5.03 -0.54 -11.66
C SER A 117 -5.96 -1.03 -12.77
N GLU A 118 -6.41 -0.13 -13.64
CA GLU A 118 -7.27 -0.43 -14.79
C GLU A 118 -6.61 -1.42 -15.75
N TYR A 119 -5.36 -1.18 -16.14
CA TYR A 119 -4.60 -2.07 -17.02
C TYR A 119 -4.55 -3.50 -16.47
N LEU A 120 -4.27 -3.68 -15.18
CA LEU A 120 -4.19 -5.01 -14.58
C LEU A 120 -5.56 -5.69 -14.49
N ILE A 121 -6.63 -4.94 -14.23
CA ILE A 121 -8.01 -5.43 -14.20
C ILE A 121 -8.43 -5.95 -15.59
N LEU A 122 -8.21 -5.13 -16.62
CA LEU A 122 -8.52 -5.47 -18.01
C LEU A 122 -7.67 -6.64 -18.52
N LYS A 123 -6.37 -6.62 -18.21
CA LYS A 123 -5.43 -7.67 -18.65
C LYS A 123 -5.80 -9.05 -18.10
N ASP A 124 -6.26 -9.10 -16.85
CA ASP A 124 -6.59 -10.35 -16.17
C ASP A 124 -8.08 -10.72 -16.35
N GLY A 125 -8.91 -9.86 -16.94
CA GLY A 125 -10.32 -10.12 -17.25
C GLY A 125 -11.22 -10.20 -16.01
N VAL A 126 -10.99 -9.31 -15.03
CA VAL A 126 -11.67 -9.31 -13.71
C VAL A 126 -12.51 -8.05 -13.48
N GLU A 127 -13.01 -7.43 -14.56
CA GLU A 127 -13.77 -6.18 -14.55
C GLU A 127 -15.10 -6.29 -13.78
N SER A 128 -15.65 -7.50 -13.66
CA SER A 128 -16.86 -7.76 -12.88
C SER A 128 -16.61 -7.78 -11.36
N GLU A 129 -15.37 -7.96 -10.93
CA GLU A 129 -15.00 -8.12 -9.51
C GLU A 129 -14.31 -6.87 -8.94
N TYR A 130 -13.59 -6.13 -9.77
CA TYR A 130 -12.78 -5.00 -9.34
C TYR A 130 -13.03 -3.77 -10.20
N SER A 131 -13.10 -2.62 -9.53
CA SER A 131 -13.04 -1.31 -10.16
C SER A 131 -11.64 -0.71 -9.99
N PRO A 132 -11.15 0.09 -10.95
CA PRO A 132 -9.92 0.83 -10.78
C PRO A 132 -9.92 1.67 -9.49
N GLY A 133 -8.75 1.76 -8.86
CA GLY A 133 -8.60 2.51 -7.61
C GLY A 133 -7.22 2.35 -7.00
N PHE A 134 -6.90 3.19 -6.01
CA PHE A 134 -5.67 3.12 -5.22
C PHE A 134 -5.95 3.43 -3.74
N ARG A 135 -4.97 3.14 -2.87
CA ARG A 135 -4.95 3.59 -1.47
C ARG A 135 -3.80 4.57 -1.29
N ILE A 136 -4.09 5.72 -0.71
CA ILE A 136 -3.10 6.73 -0.36
C ILE A 136 -3.06 6.93 1.16
N CYS A 137 -1.86 7.10 1.72
CA CYS A 137 -1.66 7.36 3.13
C CYS A 137 -0.25 7.91 3.39
N SER A 138 -0.03 8.53 4.55
CA SER A 138 1.29 9.06 4.93
C SER A 138 2.11 8.12 5.80
N SER A 139 1.53 7.00 6.22
CA SER A 139 2.22 6.00 7.03
C SER A 139 1.85 4.58 6.64
N LEU A 140 2.86 3.70 6.59
CA LEU A 140 2.71 2.26 6.42
C LEU A 140 1.73 1.63 7.41
N ASP A 141 1.57 2.24 8.59
CA ASP A 141 0.66 1.72 9.61
C ASP A 141 -0.82 1.94 9.25
N GLN A 142 -1.13 2.87 8.35
CA GLN A 142 -2.48 3.09 7.84
C GLN A 142 -2.90 2.05 6.78
N LEU A 143 -1.93 1.33 6.20
CA LEU A 143 -2.18 0.19 5.29
C LEU A 143 -2.45 -1.12 6.04
N ARG A 144 -2.49 -1.08 7.38
CA ARG A 144 -2.84 -2.25 8.21
C ARG A 144 -4.36 -2.49 8.14
N GLY A 145 -4.78 -3.72 8.45
CA GLY A 145 -6.20 -4.08 8.56
C GLY A 145 -6.84 -4.60 7.28
N GLU A 146 -6.35 -4.20 6.11
CA GLU A 146 -6.75 -4.75 4.81
C GLU A 146 -5.50 -5.23 4.06
N SER A 147 -5.53 -6.49 3.57
CA SER A 147 -4.43 -7.01 2.77
C SER A 147 -4.29 -6.23 1.47
N GLY A 148 -3.07 -6.02 1.01
CA GLY A 148 -2.81 -5.47 -0.32
C GLY A 148 -3.51 -6.29 -1.41
N LEU A 149 -3.82 -5.62 -2.51
CA LEU A 149 -4.55 -6.18 -3.64
C LEU A 149 -3.78 -5.87 -4.92
N LYS A 150 -3.52 -6.87 -5.75
CA LYS A 150 -2.76 -6.72 -7.00
C LYS A 150 -3.30 -5.56 -7.87
N TYR A 151 -4.62 -5.44 -7.92
CA TYR A 151 -5.35 -4.47 -8.73
C TYR A 151 -5.50 -3.10 -8.07
N ARG A 152 -5.04 -2.90 -6.84
CA ARG A 152 -5.16 -1.63 -6.11
C ARG A 152 -3.78 -1.19 -5.61
N PRO A 153 -3.15 -0.20 -6.25
CA PRO A 153 -1.86 0.30 -5.80
C PRO A 153 -1.91 0.90 -4.40
N ASP A 154 -0.78 0.86 -3.70
CA ASP A 154 -0.58 1.55 -2.42
C ASP A 154 0.42 2.70 -2.61
N ILE A 155 0.02 3.90 -2.23
CA ILE A 155 0.81 5.13 -2.31
C ILE A 155 1.11 5.59 -0.88
N LEU A 156 2.40 5.71 -0.56
CA LEU A 156 2.88 6.44 0.60
C LEU A 156 3.19 7.87 0.18
N ASP A 157 2.26 8.77 0.42
CA ASP A 157 2.37 10.18 0.08
C ASP A 157 2.67 11.03 1.32
N ASP A 158 3.52 12.04 1.19
CA ASP A 158 4.07 12.83 2.31
C ASP A 158 4.68 11.98 3.44
N GLY A 159 5.15 10.77 3.11
CA GLY A 159 5.78 9.87 4.07
C GLY A 159 7.19 10.33 4.40
N ASP A 160 7.54 10.41 5.69
CA ASP A 160 8.94 10.56 6.09
C ASP A 160 9.66 9.21 6.02
N SER A 161 10.23 8.86 4.87
CA SER A 161 10.86 7.56 4.70
C SER A 161 12.12 7.37 5.54
N SER A 162 12.78 8.47 5.94
CA SER A 162 13.92 8.43 6.88
C SER A 162 13.50 7.99 8.29
N SER A 163 12.23 8.16 8.66
CA SER A 163 11.68 7.68 9.92
C SER A 163 11.24 6.21 9.87
N ILE A 164 11.06 5.65 8.66
CA ILE A 164 10.59 4.29 8.48
C ILE A 164 11.77 3.31 8.65
N PRO A 165 11.66 2.29 9.54
CA PRO A 165 12.69 1.27 9.66
C PRO A 165 13.03 0.64 8.31
N VAL A 166 14.33 0.52 8.01
CA VAL A 166 14.78 0.10 6.68
C VAL A 166 14.28 -1.29 6.26
N THR A 167 13.97 -2.16 7.23
CA THR A 167 13.33 -3.46 6.99
C THR A 167 11.91 -3.29 6.43
N LYS A 168 11.14 -2.33 6.94
CA LYS A 168 9.79 -2.01 6.44
C LYS A 168 9.87 -1.38 5.04
N LEU A 169 10.81 -0.47 4.80
CA LEU A 169 11.05 0.11 3.46
C LEU A 169 11.35 -0.98 2.44
N LYS A 170 12.28 -1.90 2.75
CA LYS A 170 12.59 -3.04 1.85
C LYS A 170 11.35 -3.89 1.58
N SER A 171 10.52 -4.18 2.58
CA SER A 171 9.29 -4.94 2.39
C SER A 171 8.29 -4.22 1.49
N PHE A 172 8.13 -2.91 1.67
CA PHE A 172 7.22 -2.09 0.86
C PHE A 172 7.70 -2.03 -0.59
N LEU A 173 8.97 -1.72 -0.83
CA LEU A 173 9.55 -1.57 -2.17
C LEU A 173 9.65 -2.89 -2.96
N ASP A 174 9.50 -4.05 -2.33
CA ASP A 174 9.60 -5.36 -2.98
C ASP A 174 8.26 -5.89 -3.50
N SER A 175 7.93 -5.58 -4.75
CA SER A 175 6.71 -6.06 -5.42
C SER A 175 6.81 -7.50 -5.96
N SER A 176 7.98 -8.15 -5.84
CA SER A 176 8.24 -9.46 -6.44
C SER A 176 7.84 -10.64 -5.55
N LEU A 177 7.74 -10.41 -4.24
CA LEU A 177 7.49 -11.44 -3.23
C LEU A 177 6.01 -11.83 -3.20
N VAL A 178 5.73 -13.13 -3.08
CA VAL A 178 4.37 -13.71 -3.06
C VAL A 178 3.52 -13.04 -1.98
N GLU A 179 4.07 -12.92 -0.78
CA GLU A 179 3.55 -12.11 0.31
C GLU A 179 4.72 -11.42 1.02
N THR A 180 4.57 -10.12 1.30
CA THR A 180 5.50 -9.35 2.12
C THR A 180 4.79 -8.70 3.30
N HIS A 181 5.45 -8.70 4.46
CA HIS A 181 4.94 -8.06 5.68
C HIS A 181 5.92 -7.01 6.18
N THR A 182 5.42 -5.90 6.71
CA THR A 182 6.21 -5.06 7.63
C THR A 182 6.35 -5.85 8.93
N VAL A 183 7.55 -6.26 9.32
CA VAL A 183 7.80 -7.34 10.31
C VAL A 183 7.27 -7.02 11.72
N GLU A 184 5.98 -7.23 12.03
CA GLU A 184 5.38 -7.38 13.37
C GLU A 184 4.07 -8.22 13.27
N ARG A 185 3.86 -9.20 14.17
CA ARG A 185 2.75 -10.17 14.14
C ARG A 185 1.35 -9.55 13.93
N TRP A 186 0.46 -10.24 13.20
CA TRP A 186 -1.02 -10.05 13.06
C TRP A 186 -1.58 -8.63 12.79
N THR A 187 -0.79 -7.57 12.95
CA THR A 187 -1.11 -6.16 12.77
C THR A 187 -0.24 -5.50 11.68
N ALA A 188 0.59 -6.27 10.97
CA ALA A 188 1.41 -5.77 9.87
C ALA A 188 0.58 -5.37 8.64
N ALA A 189 1.05 -4.34 7.93
CA ALA A 189 0.65 -4.14 6.55
C ALA A 189 1.07 -5.35 5.73
N ARG A 190 0.15 -5.87 4.92
CA ARG A 190 0.39 -7.02 4.04
C ARG A 190 0.42 -6.53 2.61
N PHE A 191 1.44 -6.95 1.88
CA PHE A 191 1.56 -6.63 0.48
C PHE A 191 1.61 -7.89 -0.35
N VAL A 192 1.04 -7.81 -1.55
CA VAL A 192 0.91 -8.96 -2.46
C VAL A 192 1.78 -8.78 -3.69
N LYS A 193 2.18 -9.90 -4.29
CA LYS A 193 2.99 -9.92 -5.50
C LYS A 193 2.31 -9.18 -6.64
N GLY A 194 3.08 -8.38 -7.37
CA GLY A 194 2.62 -7.67 -8.55
C GLY A 194 1.72 -6.47 -8.28
N GLN A 195 1.49 -6.12 -7.01
CA GLN A 195 0.87 -4.86 -6.64
C GLN A 195 1.85 -3.70 -6.89
N LEU A 196 1.39 -2.66 -7.59
CA LEU A 196 2.13 -1.40 -7.72
C LEU A 196 2.18 -0.69 -6.36
N ARG A 197 3.35 -0.18 -5.99
CA ARG A 197 3.57 0.51 -4.73
C ARG A 197 4.46 1.72 -4.98
N ILE A 198 4.01 2.87 -4.51
CA ILE A 198 4.64 4.17 -4.75
C ILE A 198 4.99 4.77 -3.40
N LEU A 199 6.19 5.32 -3.27
CA LEU A 199 6.63 6.07 -2.10
C LEU A 199 7.14 7.41 -2.58
N CYS A 200 6.51 8.47 -2.09
CA CYS A 200 6.84 9.85 -2.38
C CYS A 200 7.51 10.43 -1.13
N ASP A 201 8.70 10.97 -1.29
CA ASP A 201 9.46 11.62 -0.21
C ASP A 201 10.10 12.89 -0.77
N ASN A 202 10.00 13.97 -0.01
CA ASN A 202 10.51 15.29 -0.37
C ASN A 202 11.99 15.50 0.04
N LYS A 203 12.59 14.54 0.77
CA LYS A 203 13.95 14.64 1.29
C LYS A 203 14.99 14.26 0.24
N VAL A 204 15.64 15.28 -0.30
CA VAL A 204 16.80 15.17 -1.19
C VAL A 204 17.94 16.06 -0.71
N ASP A 205 19.15 15.76 -1.14
CA ASP A 205 20.33 16.61 -0.95
C ASP A 205 20.62 17.38 -2.24
N GLU A 206 20.16 18.63 -2.30
CA GLU A 206 20.38 19.53 -3.44
C GLU A 206 21.85 19.91 -3.62
N ASP A 207 22.65 19.90 -2.55
CA ASP A 207 24.06 20.26 -2.63
C ASP A 207 24.85 19.23 -3.44
N ALA A 208 24.43 17.97 -3.41
CA ALA A 208 25.02 16.90 -4.22
C ALA A 208 24.83 17.11 -5.75
N GLU A 209 23.88 17.94 -6.18
CA GLU A 209 23.70 18.27 -7.60
C GLU A 209 24.66 19.36 -8.10
N LYS A 210 25.15 20.25 -7.22
CA LYS A 210 25.86 21.48 -7.60
C LYS A 210 27.09 21.27 -8.50
N ASP A 211 27.78 20.15 -8.31
CA ASP A 211 28.98 19.81 -9.09
C ASP A 211 28.66 19.11 -10.43
N THR A 212 27.38 18.88 -10.73
CA THR A 212 26.94 18.22 -11.96
C THR A 212 26.94 19.21 -13.13
N PRO A 213 27.70 18.95 -14.21
CA PRO A 213 27.70 19.83 -15.37
C PRO A 213 26.32 19.92 -16.02
N GLU A 214 25.92 21.11 -16.46
CA GLU A 214 24.58 21.39 -17.02
C GLU A 214 24.25 20.49 -18.24
N HIS A 215 25.25 20.19 -19.07
CA HIS A 215 25.14 19.36 -20.26
C HIS A 215 25.27 17.84 -19.99
N ALA A 216 25.48 17.43 -18.73
CA ALA A 216 25.62 16.02 -18.40
C ALA A 216 24.31 15.26 -18.64
N MET A 217 24.38 14.13 -19.33
CA MET A 217 23.23 13.24 -19.56
C MET A 217 23.16 12.10 -18.55
N SER A 218 24.12 12.04 -17.63
CA SER A 218 24.18 11.08 -16.54
C SER A 218 25.04 11.58 -15.38
N VAL A 219 24.85 11.01 -14.20
CA VAL A 219 25.70 11.24 -13.02
C VAL A 219 26.28 9.93 -12.51
N LYS A 220 27.39 10.01 -11.77
CA LYS A 220 27.92 8.83 -11.09
C LYS A 220 26.92 8.31 -10.07
N PHE A 221 26.85 6.98 -9.94
CA PHE A 221 25.98 6.36 -8.95
C PHE A 221 26.23 6.86 -7.53
N GLN A 222 27.48 7.18 -7.20
CA GLN A 222 27.84 7.75 -5.90
C GLN A 222 27.18 9.11 -5.64
N THR A 223 27.21 10.02 -6.63
CA THR A 223 26.52 11.31 -6.57
C THR A 223 25.01 11.12 -6.40
N PHE A 224 24.41 10.16 -7.12
CA PHE A 224 22.99 9.82 -6.94
C PHE A 224 22.67 9.28 -5.54
N MET A 225 23.58 8.52 -4.93
CA MET A 225 23.44 8.05 -3.54
C MET A 225 23.52 9.19 -2.53
N GLU A 226 24.28 10.24 -2.82
CA GLU A 226 24.35 11.45 -1.99
C GLU A 226 23.05 12.24 -2.10
N MET A 227 22.57 12.51 -3.33
CA MET A 227 21.28 13.17 -3.61
C MET A 227 20.11 12.53 -2.85
N THR A 228 20.08 11.20 -2.74
CA THR A 228 18.98 10.46 -2.10
C THR A 228 19.28 10.05 -0.66
N ALA A 229 20.44 10.42 -0.11
CA ALA A 229 20.83 10.03 1.24
C ALA A 229 19.82 10.49 2.33
N PRO A 230 19.23 11.71 2.25
CA PRO A 230 18.29 12.19 3.26
C PRO A 230 16.98 11.38 3.37
N ALA A 231 16.57 10.68 2.31
CA ALA A 231 15.40 9.80 2.33
C ALA A 231 15.63 8.52 3.15
N PHE A 232 16.87 8.17 3.49
CA PHE A 232 17.14 6.96 4.28
C PHE A 232 17.27 7.28 5.77
N PRO A 233 16.91 6.32 6.65
CA PRO A 233 17.22 6.44 8.07
C PRO A 233 18.71 6.67 8.29
N GLU A 234 19.07 7.52 9.26
CA GLU A 234 20.47 7.90 9.53
C GLU A 234 21.40 6.69 9.75
N LYS A 235 20.87 5.63 10.37
CA LYS A 235 21.59 4.38 10.66
C LYS A 235 21.65 3.40 9.47
N ALA A 236 21.04 3.73 8.33
CA ALA A 236 21.00 2.85 7.17
C ALA A 236 22.39 2.72 6.52
N SER A 237 22.90 1.49 6.46
CA SER A 237 24.19 1.22 5.82
C SER A 237 24.10 1.37 4.29
N SER A 238 25.25 1.48 3.62
CA SER A 238 25.31 1.43 2.14
C SER A 238 24.66 0.15 1.58
N GLN A 239 24.78 -0.98 2.29
CA GLN A 239 24.12 -2.23 1.89
C GLN A 239 22.60 -2.16 2.00
N ASP A 240 22.07 -1.43 2.99
CA ASP A 240 20.63 -1.22 3.15
C ASP A 240 20.08 -0.34 2.03
N LYS A 241 20.76 0.77 1.72
CA LYS A 241 20.40 1.65 0.59
C LYS A 241 20.39 0.88 -0.73
N MET A 242 21.45 0.10 -0.99
CA MET A 242 21.52 -0.79 -2.15
C MET A 242 20.40 -1.83 -2.19
N ALA A 243 19.93 -2.32 -1.05
CA ALA A 243 18.81 -3.25 -1.01
C ALA A 243 17.50 -2.59 -1.46
N CYS A 244 17.27 -1.31 -1.15
CA CYS A 244 16.11 -0.55 -1.62
C CYS A 244 16.21 -0.23 -3.12
N TYR A 245 17.36 0.26 -3.57
CA TYR A 245 17.67 0.50 -4.99
C TYR A 245 17.49 -0.75 -5.88
N LYS A 246 17.73 -1.96 -5.35
CA LYS A 246 17.51 -3.20 -6.11
C LYS A 246 16.04 -3.52 -6.35
N ARG A 247 15.13 -2.98 -5.53
CA ARG A 247 13.73 -3.38 -5.47
C ARG A 247 12.78 -2.43 -6.18
N ALA A 248 13.14 -1.15 -6.23
CA ALA A 248 12.31 -0.12 -6.82
C ALA A 248 13.05 0.69 -7.89
N HIS A 249 12.27 1.23 -8.82
CA HIS A 249 12.71 2.32 -9.68
C HIS A 249 12.74 3.59 -8.84
N TRP A 250 13.74 4.44 -9.08
CA TRP A 250 13.88 5.72 -8.40
C TRP A 250 13.82 6.84 -9.42
N ILE A 251 12.95 7.80 -9.14
CA ILE A 251 12.79 9.04 -9.88
C ILE A 251 13.09 10.13 -8.87
N VAL A 252 14.10 10.95 -9.13
CA VAL A 252 14.51 12.03 -8.23
C VAL A 252 14.40 13.32 -9.00
N ASN A 253 13.48 14.18 -8.56
CA ASN A 253 13.31 15.52 -9.08
C ASN A 253 14.26 16.46 -8.31
N MET A 254 15.19 17.07 -9.02
CA MET A 254 16.14 18.05 -8.48
C MET A 254 16.00 19.37 -9.24
N PRO A 255 16.53 20.51 -8.73
CA PRO A 255 16.41 21.80 -9.39
C PRO A 255 16.89 21.82 -10.86
N GLY A 256 17.95 21.08 -11.19
CA GLY A 256 18.53 21.09 -12.53
C GLY A 256 18.01 20.02 -13.50
N ALA A 257 17.47 18.91 -12.99
CA ALA A 257 17.11 17.74 -13.81
C ALA A 257 16.27 16.70 -13.05
N ILE A 258 15.69 15.77 -13.82
CA ILE A 258 15.17 14.50 -13.31
C ILE A 258 16.23 13.41 -13.44
N TYR A 259 16.41 12.62 -12.39
CA TYR A 259 17.28 11.45 -12.37
C TYR A 259 16.47 10.17 -12.35
N LEU A 260 16.75 9.26 -13.29
CA LEU A 260 16.04 8.00 -13.43
C LEU A 260 16.99 6.82 -13.20
N ARG A 261 16.74 6.07 -12.12
CA ARG A 261 17.48 4.86 -11.82
C ARG A 261 16.54 3.65 -11.83
N PRO A 262 16.66 2.74 -12.81
CA PRO A 262 15.91 1.51 -12.81
C PRO A 262 16.22 0.61 -11.60
N ALA A 263 15.22 -0.17 -11.16
CA ALA A 263 15.43 -1.22 -10.18
C ALA A 263 16.51 -2.18 -10.66
N GLY A 264 17.46 -2.52 -9.79
CA GLY A 264 18.52 -3.46 -10.15
C GLY A 264 19.75 -3.39 -9.28
N THR A 265 20.66 -4.34 -9.50
CA THR A 265 21.93 -4.47 -8.77
C THR A 265 23.03 -3.58 -9.32
N SER A 266 22.83 -2.98 -10.50
CA SER A 266 23.84 -2.18 -11.16
C SER A 266 24.17 -0.89 -10.38
N LYS A 267 25.43 -0.49 -10.51
CA LYS A 267 26.01 0.76 -10.02
C LYS A 267 26.50 1.64 -11.17
N ASP A 268 25.97 1.42 -12.36
CA ASP A 268 26.24 2.24 -13.54
C ASP A 268 25.81 3.68 -13.29
N ASP A 269 26.31 4.58 -14.14
CA ASP A 269 25.91 5.98 -14.14
C ASP A 269 24.39 6.11 -14.29
N VAL A 270 23.79 6.98 -13.48
CA VAL A 270 22.34 7.18 -13.43
C VAL A 270 21.95 8.18 -14.51
N ARG A 271 20.91 7.86 -15.27
CA ARG A 271 20.41 8.71 -16.34
C ARG A 271 19.91 10.04 -15.77
N ARG A 272 20.37 11.14 -16.37
CA ARG A 272 19.94 12.51 -16.09
C ARG A 272 19.12 13.04 -17.27
N ILE A 273 18.00 13.69 -16.98
CA ILE A 273 17.13 14.34 -17.95
C ILE A 273 17.10 15.83 -17.56
N PRO A 274 17.95 16.67 -18.20
CA PRO A 274 17.99 18.10 -17.92
C PRO A 274 16.67 18.77 -18.28
N TYR A 275 16.27 19.79 -17.52
CA TYR A 275 15.15 20.64 -17.91
C TYR A 275 15.52 21.49 -19.12
N ILE A 276 14.73 21.37 -20.19
CA ILE A 276 14.92 22.16 -21.40
C ILE A 276 14.16 23.48 -21.22
N GLY A 277 14.85 24.60 -21.38
CA GLY A 277 14.23 25.93 -21.32
C GLY A 277 13.83 26.40 -19.92
N GLY A 278 14.37 25.78 -18.86
CA GLY A 278 14.10 26.19 -17.48
C GLY A 278 12.68 25.88 -16.99
N VAL A 279 11.91 25.08 -17.74
CA VAL A 279 10.60 24.62 -17.32
C VAL A 279 10.78 23.56 -16.23
N THR A 280 10.63 24.00 -14.98
CA THR A 280 10.62 23.16 -13.78
C THR A 280 9.20 22.93 -13.26
N ASP A 281 8.26 23.79 -13.67
CA ASP A 281 6.84 23.58 -13.43
C ASP A 281 6.30 22.63 -14.48
N PHE A 282 5.92 21.45 -14.03
CA PHE A 282 5.39 20.45 -14.92
C PHE A 282 3.89 20.64 -15.17
N ILE A 283 3.22 21.53 -14.44
CA ILE A 283 1.78 21.74 -14.51
C ILE A 283 1.47 22.70 -15.66
N SER A 284 0.61 22.28 -16.58
CA SER A 284 0.11 23.18 -17.62
C SER A 284 -0.73 24.30 -16.98
N PRO A 285 -0.84 25.47 -17.62
CA PRO A 285 -1.74 26.52 -17.15
C PRO A 285 -3.18 26.04 -16.91
N GLU A 286 -3.67 25.13 -17.76
CA GLU A 286 -5.01 24.52 -17.65
C GLU A 286 -5.08 23.56 -16.45
N GLY A 287 -4.02 22.80 -16.19
CA GLY A 287 -3.90 21.93 -15.02
C GLY A 287 -3.93 22.70 -13.70
N HIS A 288 -3.33 23.90 -13.66
CA HIS A 288 -3.39 24.79 -12.49
C HIS A 288 -4.82 25.22 -12.15
N GLU A 289 -5.66 25.48 -13.16
CA GLU A 289 -7.06 25.83 -12.96
C GLU A 289 -7.87 24.66 -12.38
N ILE A 290 -7.61 23.45 -12.88
CA ILE A 290 -8.25 22.22 -12.37
C ILE A 290 -7.83 21.95 -10.93
N LEU A 291 -6.54 22.11 -10.61
CA LEU A 291 -6.03 21.96 -9.24
C LEU A 291 -6.64 22.97 -8.28
N GLY A 292 -6.76 24.24 -8.69
CA GLY A 292 -7.44 25.26 -7.89
C GLY A 292 -8.87 24.84 -7.53
N ARG A 293 -9.63 24.34 -8.50
CA ARG A 293 -11.00 23.84 -8.29
C ARG A 293 -11.05 22.64 -7.33
N LEU A 294 -10.09 21.71 -7.44
CA LEU A 294 -9.98 20.57 -6.53
C LEU A 294 -9.69 21.01 -5.09
N TYR A 295 -8.79 21.98 -4.90
CA TYR A 295 -8.52 22.56 -3.58
C TYR A 295 -9.75 23.26 -2.99
N ASP A 296 -10.59 23.85 -3.83
CA ASP A 296 -11.88 24.43 -3.45
C ASP A 296 -12.98 23.37 -3.21
N GLY A 297 -12.66 22.07 -3.33
CA GLY A 297 -13.56 20.95 -3.07
C GLY A 297 -14.49 20.58 -4.21
N ILE A 298 -14.29 21.14 -5.41
CA ILE A 298 -15.06 20.81 -6.61
C ILE A 298 -14.47 19.54 -7.23
N THR A 299 -15.23 18.45 -7.18
CA THR A 299 -14.79 17.12 -7.65
C THR A 299 -15.32 16.75 -9.03
N GLU A 300 -16.15 17.60 -9.64
CA GLU A 300 -16.67 17.39 -10.98
C GLU A 300 -15.64 17.81 -12.05
N PRO A 301 -15.37 16.94 -13.04
CA PRO A 301 -14.46 17.29 -14.13
C PRO A 301 -14.99 18.41 -15.03
N PRO A 302 -14.11 19.14 -15.74
CA PRO A 302 -14.51 20.07 -16.80
C PRO A 302 -15.34 19.37 -17.88
N GLU A 303 -16.31 20.08 -18.49
CA GLU A 303 -17.19 19.50 -19.53
C GLU A 303 -16.43 19.08 -20.80
N ASN A 304 -15.25 19.67 -21.04
CA ASN A 304 -14.38 19.45 -22.20
C ASN A 304 -13.15 18.58 -21.90
N TRP A 305 -13.14 17.84 -20.79
CA TRP A 305 -11.94 17.13 -20.31
C TRP A 305 -11.42 16.00 -21.21
N ALA A 306 -12.22 15.51 -22.17
CA ALA A 306 -11.90 14.36 -23.03
C ALA A 306 -11.74 14.70 -24.51
N THR A 307 -11.69 15.99 -24.86
CA THR A 307 -11.58 16.53 -26.23
C THR A 307 -10.31 17.32 -26.41
#